data_AF-A0A4Y6RW70-F1
#
_entry.id   AF-A0A4Y6RW70-F1
#
_cell.length_a   1.000
_cell.length_b   1.000
_cell.length_c   1.000
_cell.angle_alpha   90.00
_cell.angle_beta   90.00
_cell.angle_gamma   90.00
#
_symmetry.space_group_name_H-M   'P 1'
#
loop_
_entity.id
_entity.type
_entity.pdbx_description
1 polymer ?
#
loop_
_entity_poly.entity_id
_entity_poly.type
_entity_poly.pdbx_seq_one_letter_code
_entity_poly.pdbx_strand_id
1 'polypeptide(L)' 'MHARLTSLRKQHGTLDSLIRREELHAYPDREHIRALKKFKLRMRDEIQRIELSMNCTQSAA' A
#
# COMPACT_ATOMS: atom_id res chain seq x y z
N MET A 1 -12.02 -15.09 -3.99
CA MET A 1 -12.20 -13.74 -3.42
C MET A 1 -10.96 -13.29 -2.62
N HIS A 2 -9.75 -13.35 -3.20
CA HIS A 2 -8.49 -12.87 -2.58
C HIS A 2 -7.61 -12.07 -3.54
N ALA A 3 -7.95 -12.05 -4.84
CA ALA A 3 -7.12 -11.42 -5.87
C ALA A 3 -6.91 -9.92 -5.63
N ARG A 4 -7.93 -9.20 -5.15
CA ARG A 4 -7.84 -7.76 -4.90
C ARG A 4 -6.87 -7.42 -3.78
N LEU A 5 -6.90 -8.19 -2.68
CA LEU A 5 -6.03 -7.99 -1.52
C LEU A 5 -4.58 -8.38 -1.83
N THR A 6 -4.39 -9.47 -2.58
CA THR A 6 -3.07 -9.88 -3.08
C THR A 6 -2.48 -8.84 -4.04
N SER A 7 -3.29 -8.28 -4.95
CA SER A 7 -2.85 -7.19 -5.84
C SER A 7 -2.48 -5.93 -5.09
N LEU A 8 -3.29 -5.51 -4.11
CA LEU A 8 -2.99 -4.37 -3.24
C LEU A 8 -1.71 -4.58 -2.43
N ARG A 9 -1.49 -5.78 -1.87
CA ARG A 9 -0.23 -6.13 -1.20
C ARG A 9 0.97 -6.10 -2.15
N LYS A 10 0.84 -6.62 -3.37
CA LYS A 10 1.89 -6.55 -4.39
C LYS A 10 2.22 -5.11 -4.74
N GLN A 11 1.21 -4.29 -5.04
CA GLN A 11 1.39 -2.87 -5.36
C GLN A 11 2.01 -2.11 -4.19
N HIS A 12 1.62 -2.40 -2.95
CA HIS A 12 2.22 -1.83 -1.75
C HIS A 12 3.71 -2.22 -1.62
N GLY A 13 4.07 -3.48 -1.90
CA GLY A 13 5.45 -3.95 -1.89
C GLY A 13 6.32 -3.31 -2.99
N THR A 14 5.74 -3.10 -4.18
CA THR A 14 6.40 -2.38 -5.28
C THR A 14 6.64 -0.91 -4.90
N LEU A 15 5.65 -0.26 -4.29
CA LEU A 15 5.77 1.11 -3.78
C LEU A 15 6.85 1.23 -2.70
N ASP A 16 6.95 0.28 -1.77
CA ASP A 16 8.03 0.27 -0.77
C ASP A 16 9.42 0.16 -1.42
N SER A 17 9.54 -0.70 -2.42
CA SER A 17 10.78 -0.89 -3.17
C SER A 17 11.17 0.36 -3.97
N LEU A 18 10.19 1.05 -4.58
CA LEU A 18 10.40 2.31 -5.28
C LEU A 18 10.85 3.42 -4.32
N ILE A 19 10.19 3.54 -3.16
CA ILE A 19 10.57 4.50 -2.12
C ILE A 19 12.01 4.25 -1.65
N ARG A 20 12.36 2.98 -1.34
CA ARG A 20 13.73 2.64 -0.92
C ARG A 20 14.76 2.98 -2.00
N ARG A 21 14.44 2.74 -3.26
CA ARG A 21 15.33 3.03 -4.39
C ARG A 21 15.54 4.53 -4.58
N GLU A 22 14.49 5.33 -4.41
CA GLU A 22 14.59 6.80 -4.43
C GLU A 22 15.29 7.37 -3.20
N GLU A 23 15.08 6.81 -2.01
CA GLU A 23 15.79 7.23 -0.79
C GLU A 23 17.30 6.94 -0.85
N LEU A 24 17.70 5.92 -1.62
CA LEU A 24 19.11 5.60 -1.90
C LEU A 24 19.71 6.44 -3.04
N HIS A 25 18.91 7.26 -3.74
CA HIS A 25 19.39 8.07 -4.85
C HIS A 25 20.17 9.28 -4.34
N ALA A 26 21.29 9.62 -5.01
CA ALA A 26 22.16 10.72 -4.60
C ALA A 26 21.48 12.11 -4.64
N TYR A 27 20.39 12.24 -5.40
CA TYR A 27 19.48 13.38 -5.41
C TYR A 27 18.04 12.86 -5.21
N PRO A 28 17.59 12.71 -3.96
CA PRO A 28 16.25 12.23 -3.68
C PRO A 28 15.24 13.34 -3.97
N ASP A 29 14.29 13.06 -4.85
CA ASP A 29 13.22 13.98 -5.18
C ASP A 29 12.21 13.99 -4.02
N ARG A 30 12.37 14.96 -3.12
CA ARG A 30 11.63 14.99 -1.84
C ARG A 30 10.12 15.08 -2.05
N GLU A 31 9.68 15.68 -3.15
CA GLU A 31 8.28 15.75 -3.53
C GLU A 31 7.77 14.38 -4.00
N HIS A 32 8.55 13.68 -4.82
CA HIS A 32 8.25 12.33 -5.27
C HIS A 32 8.17 11.34 -4.10
N ILE A 33 9.16 11.37 -3.18
CA ILE A 33 9.15 10.53 -1.97
C ILE A 33 7.94 10.84 -1.08
N ARG A 34 7.56 12.12 -0.92
CA ARG A 34 6.33 12.50 -0.20
C ARG A 34 5.09 11.95 -0.87
N ALA A 35 5.00 12.05 -2.21
CA ALA A 35 3.88 11.53 -2.98
C ALA A 35 3.76 10.00 -2.83
N LEU A 36 4.88 9.27 -2.94
CA LEU A 36 4.92 7.83 -2.75
C LEU A 36 4.56 7.40 -1.32
N LYS A 37 5.07 8.10 -0.29
CA LYS A 37 4.70 7.84 1.12
C LYS A 37 3.20 8.08 1.35
N LYS A 38 2.62 9.12 0.74
CA LYS A 38 1.18 9.40 0.80
C LYS A 38 0.36 8.32 0.09
N PHE A 39 0.83 7.84 -1.06
CA PHE A 39 0.20 6.74 -1.79
C PHE A 39 0.26 5.42 -1.00
N LYS A 40 1.39 5.14 -0.36
CA LYS A 40 1.57 3.99 0.52
C LYS A 40 0.58 4.01 1.69
N LEU A 41 0.40 5.17 2.33
CA LEU A 41 -0.59 5.36 3.39
C LEU A 41 -2.00 5.05 2.89
N ARG A 42 -2.39 5.56 1.72
CA ARG A 42 -3.71 5.28 1.13
C ARG A 42 -3.91 3.81 0.80
N MET A 43 -2.92 3.13 0.24
CA MET A 43 -3.01 1.69 -0.01
C MET A 43 -3.15 0.90 1.28
N ARG A 44 -2.45 1.29 2.35
CA ARG A 44 -2.59 0.64 3.65
C ARG A 44 -4.00 0.81 4.22
N ASP A 45 -4.55 2.02 4.12
CA ASP A 45 -5.93 2.31 4.54
C ASP A 45 -6.94 1.47 3.74
N GLU A 46 -6.74 1.35 2.44
CA GLU A 46 -7.61 0.56 1.57
C GLU A 46 -7.51 -0.95 1.87
N ILE A 47 -6.30 -1.47 2.13
CA ILE A 47 -6.11 -2.85 2.61
C ILE A 47 -6.84 -3.04 3.93
N GLN A 48 -6.65 -2.15 4.90
CA GLN A 48 -7.27 -2.26 6.22
C GLN A 48 -8.81 -2.19 6.12
N ARG A 49 -9.35 -1.35 5.24
CA ARG A 49 -10.79 -1.26 4.99
C ARG A 49 -11.35 -2.55 4.38
N ILE A 50 -10.63 -3.15 3.44
CA ILE A 50 -11.03 -4.43 2.83
C ILE A 50 -10.91 -5.55 3.85
N GLU A 51 -9.83 -5.61 4.64
CA GLU A 51 -9.66 -6.59 5.73
C GLU A 51 -10.81 -6.47 6.75
N LEU A 52 -11.14 -5.26 7.19
CA LEU A 52 -12.27 -5.01 8.09
C LEU A 52 -13.61 -5.43 7.47
N SER A 53 -13.83 -5.11 6.19
CA SER A 53 -15.03 -5.55 5.47
C SER A 53 -15.11 -7.08 5.40
N MET A 54 -13.99 -7.76 5.15
CA MET A 54 -13.94 -9.21 5.08
C MET A 54 -14.13 -9.88 6.45
N ASN A 55 -13.60 -9.29 7.53
CA ASN A 55 -13.82 -9.76 8.89
C ASN A 55 -15.28 -9.55 9.34
N CYS A 56 -15.92 -8.46 8.93
CA CYS A 56 -17.31 -8.17 9.23
C CYS A 56 -18.26 -9.17 8.54
N THR A 57 -18.03 -9.50 7.26
CA THR A 57 -18.86 -10.47 6.53
C THR A 57 -18.71 -11.91 7.03
N GLN A 58 -17.57 -12.28 7.62
CA GLN A 58 -17.36 -13.63 8.17
C GLN A 58 -18.00 -13.84 9.55
N SER A 59 -18.33 -12.78 10.29
CA SER A 59 -18.90 -12.89 11.64
C SER A 59 -20.44 -12.92 11.68
N ALA A 60 -21.10 -12.81 10.52
CA ALA A 60 -22.56 -12.77 10.40
C ALA A 60 -23.17 -14.06 9.81
N ALA A 61 -22.41 -15.17 9.80
CA ALA A 61 -22.85 -16.49 9.33
C ALA A 61 -23.13 -17.44 10.50
#